data_AF-A0AB39AWG5-F1
#
_entry.id   AF-A0AB39AWG5-F1
#
_cell.length_a   1.000
_cell.length_b   1.000
_cell.length_c   1.000
_cell.angle_alpha   90.00
_cell.angle_beta   90.00
_cell.angle_gamma   90.00
#
_symmetry.space_group_name_H-M   'P 1'
#
loop_
_entity.id
_entity.type
_entity.pdbx_description
1 polymer ?
#
loop_
_entity_poly.entity_id
_entity_poly.type
_entity_poly.pdbx_seq_one_letter_code
_entity_poly.pdbx_strand_id
1 'polypeptide(L)'
;MRKVSKLVPIPVSFEKIKIQDYPSEDEADYSHLKPVVDFLIGHGNKSVNEYIWGINRTGYFCHLEKDINFDDLRRVFSFPDSIKIDEEKNTIDCFNTYTVIKTA
;
A
#
# COMPACT_ATOMS: atom_id res chain seq x y z
N MET A 1 38.97 -16.12 33.49
CA MET A 1 38.32 -16.23 32.17
C MET A 1 36.95 -15.55 32.24
N ARG A 2 36.77 -14.40 31.57
CA ARG A 2 35.48 -13.66 31.57
C ARG A 2 34.58 -14.25 30.48
N LYS A 3 33.40 -14.74 30.85
CA LYS A 3 32.37 -15.17 29.89
C LYS A 3 31.87 -13.93 29.15
N VAL A 4 32.16 -13.86 27.86
CA VAL A 4 31.58 -12.86 26.96
C VAL A 4 30.16 -13.31 26.65
N SER A 5 29.17 -12.64 27.21
CA SER A 5 27.76 -12.83 26.88
C SER A 5 27.55 -12.43 25.43
N LYS A 6 27.27 -13.40 24.55
CA LYS A 6 26.81 -13.12 23.19
C LYS A 6 25.46 -12.40 23.29
N LEU A 7 25.41 -11.15 22.81
CA LEU A 7 24.15 -10.48 22.53
C LEU A 7 23.46 -11.28 21.42
N VAL A 8 22.34 -11.93 21.77
CA VAL A 8 21.45 -12.55 20.79
C VAL A 8 20.58 -11.43 20.23
N PRO A 9 20.61 -11.11 18.93
CA PRO A 9 19.66 -10.16 18.38
C PRO A 9 18.25 -10.77 18.49
N ILE A 10 17.38 -10.09 19.23
CA ILE A 10 15.96 -10.42 19.30
C ILE A 10 15.38 -10.13 17.91
N PRO A 11 14.77 -11.09 17.21
CA PRO A 11 14.06 -10.79 15.97
C PRO A 11 12.82 -9.97 16.34
N VAL A 12 12.85 -8.67 16.05
CA VAL A 12 11.65 -7.84 16.14
C VAL A 12 10.79 -8.17 14.93
N SER A 13 9.91 -9.16 15.07
CA SER A 13 8.84 -9.37 14.09
C SER A 13 7.86 -8.20 14.21
N PHE A 14 8.07 -7.14 13.44
CA PHE A 14 7.03 -6.15 13.23
C PHE A 14 5.91 -6.84 12.45
N GLU A 15 4.76 -7.03 13.09
CA GLU A 15 3.56 -7.50 12.38
C GLU A 15 3.21 -6.47 11.31
N LYS A 16 3.07 -6.95 10.06
CA LYS A 16 2.68 -6.10 8.93
C LYS A 16 1.23 -5.68 9.08
N ILE A 17 0.92 -4.47 8.62
CA ILE A 17 -0.45 -3.96 8.56
C ILE A 17 -1.21 -4.76 7.50
N LYS A 18 -2.28 -5.44 7.89
CA LYS A 18 -3.10 -6.22 6.97
C LYS A 18 -4.08 -5.32 6.20
N ILE A 19 -3.98 -5.32 4.87
CA ILE A 19 -4.98 -4.73 3.98
C ILE A 19 -6.17 -5.68 3.85
N GLN A 20 -7.38 -5.13 3.85
CA GLN A 20 -8.61 -5.91 3.74
C GLN A 20 -9.02 -6.09 2.27
N ASP A 21 -9.69 -7.20 1.96
CA ASP A 21 -10.19 -7.50 0.61
C ASP A 21 -11.28 -6.53 0.12
N TYR A 22 -11.98 -5.88 1.06
CA TYR A 22 -13.10 -4.97 0.83
C TYR A 22 -13.09 -3.82 1.85
N PRO A 23 -13.71 -2.68 1.54
CA PRO A 23 -14.04 -1.65 2.53
C PRO A 23 -15.09 -2.15 3.55
N SER A 24 -15.35 -1.35 4.58
CA SER A 24 -16.52 -1.56 5.45
C SER A 24 -17.82 -1.17 4.73
N GLU A 25 -18.98 -1.69 5.17
CA GLU A 25 -20.28 -1.54 4.46
C GLU A 25 -20.72 -0.09 4.18
N ASP A 26 -20.22 0.89 4.95
CA ASP A 26 -20.55 2.32 4.82
C ASP A 26 -19.39 3.19 4.28
N GLU A 27 -18.31 2.57 3.82
CA GLU A 27 -17.15 3.28 3.29
C GLU A 27 -17.10 3.21 1.76
N ALA A 28 -16.42 4.19 1.15
CA ALA A 28 -16.16 4.16 -0.28
C ALA A 28 -15.25 2.99 -0.65
N ASP A 29 -15.44 2.41 -1.83
CA ASP A 29 -14.69 1.25 -2.35
C ASP A 29 -13.16 1.36 -2.23
N TYR A 30 -12.61 2.57 -2.39
CA TYR A 30 -11.17 2.79 -2.26
C TYR A 30 -10.63 2.75 -0.82
N SER A 31 -11.49 2.80 0.21
CA SER A 31 -11.08 3.08 1.60
C SER A 31 -10.10 2.05 2.14
N HIS A 32 -10.26 0.79 1.75
CA HIS A 32 -9.37 -0.30 2.18
C HIS A 32 -7.93 -0.15 1.66
N LEU A 33 -7.70 0.61 0.59
CA LEU A 33 -6.38 0.95 0.03
C LEU A 33 -5.89 2.33 0.48
N LYS A 34 -6.70 3.09 1.21
CA LYS A 34 -6.29 4.39 1.78
C LYS A 34 -5.01 4.31 2.61
N PRO A 35 -4.77 3.30 3.49
CA PRO A 35 -3.53 3.21 4.25
C PRO A 35 -2.27 3.13 3.38
N VAL A 36 -2.37 2.51 2.20
CA VAL A 36 -1.27 2.39 1.23
C VAL A 36 -0.94 3.76 0.64
N VAL A 37 -1.97 4.51 0.22
CA VAL A 37 -1.79 5.85 -0.35
C VAL A 37 -1.28 6.84 0.70
N ASP A 38 -1.86 6.81 1.92
CA ASP A 38 -1.41 7.65 3.03
C ASP A 38 0.08 7.40 3.36
N PHE A 39 0.51 6.13 3.35
CA PHE A 39 1.90 5.77 3.54
C PHE A 39 2.81 6.34 2.45
N LEU A 40 2.43 6.19 1.18
CA LEU A 40 3.22 6.68 0.03
C LEU A 40 3.34 8.21 0.05
N ILE A 41 2.24 8.92 0.34
CA ILE A 41 2.25 10.37 0.48
C ILE A 41 3.10 10.79 1.67
N GLY A 42 2.97 10.10 2.81
CA GLY A 42 3.80 10.32 4.00
C GLY A 42 5.31 10.13 3.75
N HIS A 43 5.68 9.35 2.73
CA HIS A 43 7.06 9.13 2.30
C HIS A 43 7.48 10.01 1.10
N GLY A 44 6.74 11.10 0.86
CA GLY A 44 7.13 12.13 -0.10
C GLY A 44 6.66 11.90 -1.53
N ASN A 45 5.71 10.97 -1.75
CA ASN A 45 4.91 10.95 -2.98
C ASN A 45 3.79 12.00 -2.91
N LYS A 46 3.13 12.28 -4.04
CA LYS A 46 2.02 13.23 -4.14
C LYS A 46 1.03 12.77 -5.19
N SER A 47 -0.22 13.24 -5.07
CA SER A 47 -1.19 13.09 -6.16
C SER A 47 -0.81 14.01 -7.32
N VAL A 48 -0.94 13.49 -8.54
CA VAL A 48 -0.84 14.28 -9.78
C VAL A 48 -2.05 15.19 -9.95
N ASN A 49 -3.20 14.83 -9.35
CA ASN A 49 -4.44 15.59 -9.44
C ASN A 49 -4.63 16.51 -8.21
N GLU A 50 -5.54 17.47 -8.31
CA GLU A 50 -5.98 18.30 -7.18
C GLU A 50 -6.70 17.49 -6.07
N TYR A 51 -7.07 16.25 -6.37
CA TYR A 51 -7.69 15.28 -5.46
C TYR A 51 -6.80 14.02 -5.34
N ILE A 52 -6.94 13.27 -4.24
CA ILE A 52 -6.23 11.98 -4.07
C ILE A 52 -6.96 10.86 -4.83
N TRP A 53 -8.26 10.77 -4.65
CA TRP A 53 -9.10 9.74 -5.26
C TRP A 53 -10.06 10.34 -6.27
N GLY A 54 -9.97 9.87 -7.51
CA GLY A 54 -10.96 10.12 -8.56
C GLY A 54 -11.81 8.87 -8.79
N ILE A 55 -12.95 9.05 -9.47
CA ILE A 55 -13.79 7.95 -9.93
C ILE A 55 -14.09 8.12 -11.41
N ASN A 56 -14.04 7.03 -12.17
CA ASN A 56 -14.43 6.99 -13.57
C ASN A 56 -15.23 5.70 -13.86
N ARG A 57 -15.47 5.40 -15.14
CA ARG A 57 -16.24 4.23 -15.56
C ARG A 57 -15.63 2.89 -15.17
N THR A 58 -14.34 2.84 -14.86
CA THR A 58 -13.62 1.61 -14.49
C THR A 58 -13.44 1.44 -12.99
N GLY A 59 -13.81 2.43 -12.17
CA GLY A 59 -13.65 2.38 -10.72
C GLY A 59 -12.91 3.59 -10.16
N TYR A 60 -12.43 3.45 -8.93
CA TYR A 60 -11.65 4.48 -8.25
C TYR A 60 -10.18 4.45 -8.69
N PHE A 61 -9.55 5.62 -8.72
CA PHE A 61 -8.14 5.73 -9.08
C PHE A 61 -7.40 6.78 -8.25
N CYS A 62 -6.12 6.52 -8.00
CA CYS A 62 -5.14 7.45 -7.45
C CYS A 62 -3.92 7.48 -8.40
N HIS A 63 -3.54 8.67 -8.88
CA HIS A 63 -2.37 8.86 -9.73
C HIS A 63 -1.26 9.56 -8.96
N LEU A 64 -0.09 8.94 -8.86
CA LEU A 64 1.05 9.40 -8.10
C LEU A 64 2.11 10.06 -8.99
N GLU A 65 2.80 11.07 -8.46
CA GLU A 65 3.88 11.79 -9.18
C GLU A 65 5.16 10.96 -9.32
N LYS A 66 5.44 10.09 -8.34
CA LYS A 66 6.67 9.28 -8.27
C LYS A 66 6.35 7.80 -8.27
N ASP A 67 7.34 7.02 -8.70
CA ASP A 67 7.27 5.56 -8.67
C ASP A 67 6.92 5.01 -7.29
N ILE A 68 6.19 3.90 -7.31
CA ILE A 68 5.76 3.23 -6.10
C ILE A 68 6.95 2.44 -5.54
N ASN A 69 7.35 2.73 -4.30
CA ASN A 69 8.35 1.93 -3.63
C ASN A 69 7.74 0.63 -3.09
N PHE A 70 7.67 -0.40 -3.95
CA PHE A 70 7.07 -1.69 -3.60
C PHE A 70 7.81 -2.44 -2.49
N ASP A 71 9.12 -2.24 -2.34
CA ASP A 71 9.90 -2.85 -1.26
C ASP A 71 9.47 -2.32 0.11
N ASP A 72 9.26 -1.02 0.22
CA ASP A 72 8.74 -0.42 1.46
C ASP A 72 7.33 -0.90 1.74
N LEU A 73 6.46 -0.96 0.72
CA LEU A 73 5.11 -1.49 0.89
C LEU A 73 5.11 -2.94 1.36
N ARG A 74 5.97 -3.81 0.81
CA ARG A 74 6.09 -5.21 1.23
C ARG A 74 6.65 -5.36 2.63
N ARG A 75 7.43 -4.39 3.13
CA ARG A 75 7.93 -4.39 4.51
C ARG A 75 6.84 -4.01 5.50
N VAL A 76 5.93 -3.10 5.11
CA VAL A 76 4.93 -2.51 6.00
C VAL A 76 3.59 -3.22 5.94
N PHE A 77 3.16 -3.67 4.76
CA PHE A 77 1.83 -4.18 4.51
C PHE A 77 1.82 -5.66 4.15
N SER A 78 0.76 -6.34 4.58
CA SER A 78 0.35 -7.65 4.07
C SER A 78 -0.84 -7.44 3.15
N PHE A 79 -0.65 -7.71 1.87
CA PHE A 79 -1.69 -7.61 0.85
C PHE A 79 -2.42 -8.95 0.72
N PRO A 80 -3.77 -8.95 0.63
CA PRO A 80 -4.52 -10.14 0.31
C PRO A 80 -4.45 -10.44 -1.19
N ASP A 81 -4.89 -11.64 -1.59
CA ASP A 81 -4.85 -12.08 -3.00
C ASP A 81 -5.66 -11.16 -3.93
N SER A 82 -6.68 -10.46 -3.38
CA SER A 82 -7.49 -9.46 -4.10
C SER A 82 -6.73 -8.23 -4.59
N ILE A 83 -5.54 -7.98 -4.04
CA ILE A 83 -4.69 -6.85 -4.39
C ILE A 83 -3.51 -7.35 -5.22
N LYS A 84 -3.52 -7.02 -6.50
CA LYS A 84 -2.41 -7.28 -7.40
C LYS A 84 -1.40 -6.13 -7.36
N ILE A 85 -0.15 -6.46 -7.08
CA ILE A 85 1.00 -5.56 -7.26
C ILE A 85 1.67 -5.92 -8.59
N ASP A 86 1.74 -4.96 -9.50
CA ASP A 86 2.36 -5.10 -10.83
C ASP A 86 3.51 -4.10 -10.95
N GLU A 87 4.73 -4.54 -10.60
CA GLU A 87 5.92 -3.67 -10.56
C GLU A 87 6.33 -3.17 -11.94
N GLU A 88 6.14 -3.99 -12.99
CA GLU A 88 6.48 -3.61 -14.37
C GLU A 88 5.61 -2.44 -14.85
N LYS A 89 4.34 -2.41 -14.42
CA LYS A 89 3.40 -1.34 -14.75
C LYS A 89 3.32 -0.25 -13.69
N ASN A 90 4.04 -0.42 -12.58
CA ASN A 90 4.00 0.48 -11.44
C ASN A 90 2.56 0.68 -10.90
N THR A 91 1.80 -0.41 -10.77
CA THR A 91 0.40 -0.38 -10.33
C THR A 91 0.12 -1.26 -9.11
N ILE A 92 -0.91 -0.85 -8.35
CA ILE A 92 -1.57 -1.64 -7.33
C ILE A 92 -3.07 -1.65 -7.67
N ASP A 93 -3.60 -2.82 -7.97
CA ASP A 93 -4.96 -2.98 -8.46
C ASP A 93 -5.75 -3.91 -7.53
N CYS A 94 -6.89 -3.45 -7.03
CA CYS A 94 -7.87 -4.34 -6.41
C CYS A 94 -8.89 -4.82 -7.44
N PHE A 95 -8.98 -6.13 -7.66
CA PHE A 95 -9.97 -6.69 -8.60
C PHE A 95 -11.37 -6.89 -8.01
N ASN A 96 -11.52 -6.76 -6.68
CA ASN A 96 -12.83 -6.77 -6.03
C ASN A 96 -13.54 -5.43 -6.15
N THR A 97 -12.80 -4.33 -5.94
CA THR A 97 -13.35 -2.96 -5.88
C THR A 97 -13.03 -2.13 -7.12
N TYR A 98 -12.24 -2.68 -8.05
CA TYR A 98 -11.70 -1.98 -9.22
C TYR A 98 -10.97 -0.67 -8.86
N THR A 99 -10.38 -0.62 -7.67
CA THR A 99 -9.56 0.52 -7.22
C THR A 99 -8.13 0.36 -7.70
N VAL A 100 -7.58 1.43 -8.28
CA VAL A 100 -6.22 1.45 -8.86
C VAL A 100 -5.36 2.55 -8.24
N ILE A 101 -4.13 2.21 -7.86
CA ILE A 101 -3.07 3.17 -7.55
C ILE A 101 -1.98 2.99 -8.60
N LYS A 102 -1.57 4.05 -9.28
CA LYS A 102 -0.50 3.99 -10.28
C LYS A 102 0.23 5.32 -10.40
N THR A 103 1.39 5.34 -11.05
CA THR A 103 1.96 6.60 -11.55
C THR A 103 1.24 7.10 -12.79
N ALA A 104 1.24 8.42 -12.97
CA ALA A 104 0.75 9.05 -14.19
C ALA A 104 1.66 8.80 -15.39
#